data_AF-A0A0F4XQP9-F1
#
_entry.id   AF-A0A0F4XQP9-F1
#
_cell.length_a   1.000
_cell.length_b   1.000
_cell.length_c   1.000
_cell.angle_alpha   90.00
_cell.angle_beta   90.00
_cell.angle_gamma   90.00
#
_symmetry.space_group_name_H-M   'P 1'
#
loop_
_entity.id
_entity.type
_entity.pdbx_description
1 polymer ?
#
loop_
_entity_poly.entity_id
_entity_poly.type
_entity_poly.pdbx_seq_one_letter_code
_entity_poly.pdbx_strand_id
1 'polypeptide(L)'
;MFDFHPQLKQRFAALRTGAEFFSLRYVRESGQHLSVRKNVAEPPSLGRDEGAMLTVRVNGVEAYAATNDLSQAGLQAALERAEQHARGLKPHALLDLREQAVSSDRADYFSPNFDQAFPPLSDCYQLLGDESAAVPQDERLVNWQASIGLTQVEQIYLNSAGAELRQAQRFIYPALEVTAFDGNDSQTRTLGRENFGQQGGFDVISRSGLIGAGRKIADQALQLLLAPNTPQGPRDLLLMPDQMMLQIHESIGHPLELDRILGDERNYAGTSFVKASDFGHLQYGSSLLNVTFDPDIPEELASYSHDDDGSAASKQFLIREGLLLRPLGGALSQFRAGLDGVANSRACGWNRPPIDRMANLNIEPGEQSLEQLIQGTEHGVLMRTNRSWSIDDARNKFQFGCEWGQLIENGELKGVVKNPNYRGISAQFWKSLRAVGDASTSRVLGTPNCGKGEPNQVIRVGHASPACVFSNVDVFGGDA
;
A
#
# COMPACT_ATOMS: atom_id res chain seq x y z
N MET A 1 -8.59 13.71 -20.80
CA MET A 1 -7.92 12.54 -20.18
C MET A 1 -7.12 11.86 -21.27
N PHE A 2 -5.90 11.45 -20.98
CA PHE A 2 -5.00 10.85 -21.98
C PHE A 2 -4.79 11.74 -23.21
N ASP A 3 -4.79 13.06 -23.05
CA ASP A 3 -4.74 13.99 -24.18
C ASP A 3 -3.44 13.86 -24.99
N PHE A 4 -2.37 13.37 -24.35
CA PHE A 4 -1.07 13.11 -24.97
C PHE A 4 -1.03 11.78 -25.75
N HIS A 5 -1.98 10.87 -25.51
CA HIS A 5 -1.98 9.51 -26.07
C HIS A 5 -1.90 9.46 -27.60
N PRO A 6 -2.70 10.22 -28.39
CA PRO A 6 -2.62 10.15 -29.85
C PRO A 6 -1.24 10.54 -30.39
N GLN A 7 -0.63 11.59 -29.81
CA GLN A 7 0.70 12.04 -30.19
C GLN A 7 1.77 11.03 -29.78
N LEU A 8 1.68 10.48 -28.57
CA LEU A 8 2.62 9.47 -28.06
C LEU A 8 2.56 8.19 -28.89
N LYS A 9 1.37 7.72 -29.25
CA LYS A 9 1.16 6.55 -30.11
C LYS A 9 1.75 6.75 -31.50
N GLN A 10 1.57 7.93 -32.09
CA GLN A 10 2.19 8.28 -33.37
C GLN A 10 3.73 8.26 -33.26
N ARG A 11 4.28 8.82 -32.18
CA ARG A 11 5.73 8.84 -31.94
C ARG A 11 6.31 7.45 -31.72
N PHE A 12 5.62 6.62 -30.94
CA PHE A 12 5.97 5.22 -30.69
C PHE A 12 6.03 4.42 -32.00
N ALA A 13 5.01 4.54 -32.86
CA ALA A 13 4.97 3.88 -34.16
C ALA A 13 6.08 4.35 -35.13
N ALA A 14 6.63 5.55 -34.93
CA ALA A 14 7.70 6.11 -35.74
C ALA A 14 9.12 5.78 -35.21
N LEU A 15 9.23 5.11 -34.06
CA LEU A 15 10.52 4.66 -33.52
C LEU A 15 11.17 3.62 -34.45
N ARG A 16 12.49 3.70 -34.58
CA ARG A 16 13.29 2.79 -35.40
C ARG A 16 14.12 1.91 -34.49
N THR A 17 13.97 0.59 -34.62
CA THR A 17 14.63 -0.39 -33.76
C THR A 17 14.83 -1.71 -34.49
N GLY A 18 15.87 -2.44 -34.09
CA GLY A 18 16.10 -3.82 -34.49
C GLY A 18 15.78 -4.84 -33.40
N ALA A 19 15.19 -4.42 -32.28
CA ALA A 19 14.83 -5.28 -31.17
C ALA A 19 13.65 -6.21 -31.53
N GLU A 20 13.66 -7.44 -31.02
CA GLU A 20 12.54 -8.38 -31.20
C GLU A 20 11.28 -7.91 -30.45
N PHE A 21 11.47 -7.17 -29.36
CA PHE A 21 10.40 -6.54 -28.60
C PHE A 21 10.84 -5.17 -28.09
N PHE A 22 9.91 -4.22 -28.07
CA PHE A 22 10.09 -2.97 -27.34
C PHE A 22 8.76 -2.44 -26.80
N SER A 23 8.83 -1.70 -25.71
CA SER A 23 7.69 -1.02 -25.09
C SER A 23 8.04 0.40 -24.67
N LEU A 24 6.99 1.19 -24.45
CA LEU A 24 7.03 2.54 -23.92
C LEU A 24 6.02 2.63 -22.78
N ARG A 25 6.50 2.98 -21.58
CA ARG A 25 5.67 3.34 -20.42
C ARG A 25 5.82 4.82 -20.12
N TYR A 26 4.79 5.59 -20.41
CA TYR A 26 4.69 7.01 -20.08
C TYR A 26 3.94 7.19 -18.78
N VAL A 27 4.43 8.07 -17.91
CA VAL A 27 3.76 8.43 -16.65
C VAL A 27 3.77 9.94 -16.49
N ARG A 28 2.61 10.48 -16.13
CA ARG A 28 2.44 11.86 -15.65
C ARG A 28 1.80 11.83 -14.28
N GLU A 29 2.46 12.44 -13.31
CA GLU A 29 1.94 12.60 -11.96
C GLU A 29 1.80 14.09 -11.63
N SER A 30 0.69 14.45 -10.98
CA SER A 30 0.53 15.76 -10.35
C SER A 30 0.04 15.60 -8.92
N GLY A 31 0.64 16.34 -8.00
CA GLY A 31 0.36 16.27 -6.57
C GLY A 31 -0.07 17.62 -6.00
N GLN A 32 -0.92 17.57 -4.99
CA GLN A 32 -1.34 18.70 -4.18
C GLN A 32 -1.41 18.26 -2.71
N HIS A 33 -0.90 19.10 -1.80
CA HIS A 33 -1.06 18.90 -0.36
C HIS A 33 -1.52 20.20 0.30
N LEU A 34 -2.59 20.10 1.08
CA LEU A 34 -3.24 21.19 1.78
C LEU A 34 -3.25 20.92 3.28
N SER A 35 -3.00 21.94 4.08
CA SER A 35 -2.87 21.78 5.53
C SER A 35 -3.34 23.03 6.28
N VAL A 36 -4.01 22.80 7.41
CA VAL A 36 -4.30 23.82 8.44
C VAL A 36 -3.72 23.31 9.75
N ARG A 37 -2.78 24.07 10.32
CA ARG A 37 -2.15 23.77 11.61
C ARG A 37 -2.57 24.82 12.62
N LYS A 38 -3.15 24.39 13.74
CA LYS A 38 -3.58 25.29 14.82
C LYS A 38 -4.37 26.51 14.34
N ASN A 39 -5.37 26.26 13.47
CA ASN A 39 -6.24 27.28 12.86
C ASN A 39 -5.53 28.24 11.90
N VAL A 40 -4.29 27.95 11.51
CA VAL A 40 -3.53 28.72 10.52
C VAL A 40 -3.38 27.86 9.26
N ALA A 41 -3.90 28.35 8.14
CA ALA A 41 -3.71 27.73 6.84
C ALA A 41 -2.24 27.83 6.41
N GLU A 42 -1.65 26.70 6.04
CA GLU A 42 -0.30 26.66 5.47
C GLU A 42 -0.38 26.80 3.93
N PRO A 43 0.64 27.35 3.26
CA PRO A 43 0.68 27.45 1.80
C PRO A 43 0.51 26.07 1.13
N PRO A 44 -0.21 25.98 0.01
CA PRO A 44 -0.37 24.71 -0.70
C PRO A 44 0.95 24.25 -1.29
N SER A 45 1.24 22.95 -1.20
CA SER A 45 2.32 22.32 -1.96
C SER A 45 1.75 21.75 -3.27
N LEU A 46 2.39 22.05 -4.40
CA LEU A 46 1.99 21.60 -5.74
C LEU A 46 3.20 20.99 -6.46
N GLY A 47 3.00 19.85 -7.11
CA GLY A 47 4.04 19.15 -7.86
C GLY A 47 3.53 18.59 -9.18
N ARG A 48 4.41 18.49 -10.17
CA ARG A 48 4.16 17.77 -11.41
C ARG A 48 5.46 17.13 -11.89
N ASP A 49 5.38 15.87 -12.30
CA ASP A 49 6.47 15.12 -12.91
C ASP A 49 5.95 14.31 -14.10
N GLU A 50 6.76 14.16 -15.14
CA GLU A 50 6.34 13.56 -16.40
C GLU A 50 7.53 13.04 -17.22
N GLY A 51 7.38 11.85 -17.79
CA GLY A 51 8.38 11.26 -18.67
C GLY A 51 7.98 9.88 -19.18
N ALA A 52 8.92 9.19 -19.84
CA ALA A 52 8.71 7.85 -20.36
C ALA A 52 9.92 6.94 -20.16
N MET A 53 9.65 5.66 -19.97
CA MET A 53 10.64 4.57 -20.01
C MET A 53 10.44 3.75 -21.29
N LEU A 54 11.55 3.46 -21.96
CA LEU A 54 11.60 2.52 -23.08
C LEU A 54 12.28 1.24 -22.59
N THR A 55 11.63 0.11 -22.80
CA THR A 55 12.18 -1.23 -22.51
C THR A 55 12.32 -1.99 -23.82
N VAL A 56 13.42 -2.73 -24.01
CA VAL A 56 13.70 -3.52 -25.21
C VAL A 56 14.11 -4.93 -24.82
N ARG A 57 13.82 -5.90 -25.69
CA ARG A 57 14.47 -7.22 -25.66
C ARG A 57 15.29 -7.39 -26.94
N VAL A 58 16.59 -7.63 -26.77
CA VAL A 58 17.54 -7.89 -27.86
C VAL A 58 18.24 -9.22 -27.62
N ASN A 59 18.05 -10.21 -28.49
CA ASN A 59 18.62 -11.57 -28.35
C ASN A 59 18.33 -12.21 -26.97
N GLY A 60 17.10 -12.04 -26.46
CA GLY A 60 16.67 -12.58 -25.17
C GLY A 60 17.13 -11.81 -23.93
N VAL A 61 17.78 -10.66 -24.10
CA VAL A 61 18.20 -9.79 -23.00
C VAL A 61 17.30 -8.58 -22.95
N GLU A 62 16.68 -8.34 -21.79
CA GLU A 62 15.89 -7.14 -21.54
C GLU A 62 16.74 -6.02 -20.94
N ALA A 63 16.54 -4.80 -21.41
CA ALA A 63 17.13 -3.60 -20.82
C ALA A 63 16.22 -2.39 -21.07
N TYR A 64 16.48 -1.30 -20.37
CA TYR A 64 15.63 -0.12 -20.42
C TYR A 64 16.43 1.19 -20.34
N ALA A 65 15.78 2.29 -20.74
CA ALA A 65 16.25 3.64 -20.51
C ALA A 65 15.06 4.61 -20.41
N ALA A 66 15.18 5.61 -19.53
CA ALA A 66 14.14 6.61 -19.32
C ALA A 66 14.54 8.00 -19.83
N THR A 67 13.55 8.81 -20.20
CA THR A 67 13.70 10.20 -20.66
C THR A 67 12.49 11.05 -20.27
N ASN A 68 12.71 12.32 -19.97
CA ASN A 68 11.66 13.34 -19.88
C ASN A 68 11.58 14.21 -21.16
N ASP A 69 12.49 14.02 -22.13
CA ASP A 69 12.33 14.54 -23.49
C ASP A 69 11.38 13.61 -24.26
N LEU A 70 10.10 13.99 -24.27
CA LEU A 70 9.04 13.24 -24.93
C LEU A 70 8.95 13.51 -26.44
N SER A 71 9.87 14.29 -27.02
CA SER A 71 9.94 14.49 -28.47
C SER A 71 10.27 13.18 -29.20
N GLN A 72 10.07 13.15 -30.53
CA GLN A 72 10.47 11.99 -31.33
C GLN A 72 11.95 11.64 -31.13
N ALA A 73 12.81 12.65 -31.08
CA ALA A 73 14.26 12.47 -30.92
C ALA A 73 14.62 11.96 -29.52
N GLY A 74 14.00 12.50 -28.46
CA GLY A 74 14.24 12.06 -27.09
C GLY A 74 13.83 10.61 -26.84
N LEU A 75 12.66 10.21 -27.34
CA LEU A 75 12.18 8.82 -27.25
C LEU A 75 13.08 7.86 -28.07
N GLN A 76 13.49 8.27 -29.27
CA GLN A 76 14.43 7.48 -30.09
C GLN A 76 15.79 7.30 -29.40
N ALA A 77 16.34 8.37 -28.82
CA ALA A 77 17.61 8.31 -28.09
C ALA A 77 17.53 7.41 -26.84
N ALA A 78 16.39 7.43 -26.12
CA ALA A 78 16.16 6.52 -25.01
C ALA A 78 16.12 5.05 -25.49
N LEU A 79 15.39 4.77 -26.57
CA LEU A 79 15.30 3.43 -27.15
C LEU A 79 16.68 2.89 -27.58
N GLU A 80 17.47 3.70 -28.29
CA GLU A 80 18.82 3.34 -28.74
C GLU A 80 19.75 3.05 -27.57
N ARG A 81 19.66 3.83 -26.50
CA ARG A 81 20.41 3.58 -25.26
C ARG A 81 19.98 2.28 -24.59
N ALA A 82 18.69 1.98 -24.55
CA ALA A 82 18.17 0.71 -24.02
C ALA A 82 18.73 -0.48 -24.82
N GLU A 83 18.76 -0.39 -26.17
CA GLU A 83 19.36 -1.43 -27.01
C GLU A 83 20.87 -1.58 -26.79
N GLN A 84 21.60 -0.47 -26.63
CA GLN A 84 23.02 -0.50 -26.31
C GLN A 84 23.26 -1.24 -24.99
N HIS A 85 22.45 -0.98 -23.96
CA HIS A 85 22.50 -1.69 -22.69
C HIS A 85 22.21 -3.19 -22.86
N ALA A 86 21.15 -3.57 -23.58
CA ALA A 86 20.81 -4.98 -23.81
C ALA A 86 21.95 -5.73 -24.52
N ARG A 87 22.54 -5.15 -25.57
CA ARG A 87 23.68 -5.75 -26.29
C ARG A 87 24.92 -5.87 -25.39
N GLY A 88 25.20 -4.84 -24.59
CA GLY A 88 26.32 -4.84 -23.64
C GLY A 88 26.16 -5.86 -22.51
N LEU A 89 24.93 -6.14 -22.08
CA LEU A 89 24.63 -7.11 -21.02
C LEU A 89 24.64 -8.57 -21.50
N LYS A 90 24.54 -8.84 -22.81
CA LYS A 90 24.46 -10.20 -23.36
C LYS A 90 25.53 -11.19 -22.86
N PRO A 91 26.82 -10.83 -22.73
CA PRO A 91 27.83 -11.74 -22.18
C PRO A 91 27.58 -12.16 -20.73
N HIS A 92 26.73 -11.45 -20.00
CA HIS A 92 26.41 -11.67 -18.59
C HIS A 92 24.97 -12.15 -18.36
N ALA A 93 24.22 -12.42 -19.43
CA ALA A 93 22.83 -12.81 -19.33
C ALA A 93 22.69 -14.20 -18.69
N LEU A 94 21.91 -14.26 -17.61
CA LEU A 94 21.61 -15.51 -16.89
C LEU A 94 20.34 -16.20 -17.40
N LEU A 95 19.53 -15.48 -18.17
CA LEU A 95 18.21 -15.90 -18.65
C LEU A 95 18.06 -15.52 -20.12
N ASP A 96 17.21 -16.27 -20.80
CA ASP A 96 16.77 -15.98 -22.16
C ASP A 96 15.28 -15.67 -22.16
N LEU A 97 14.93 -14.41 -22.36
CA LEU A 97 13.56 -13.90 -22.27
C LEU A 97 12.80 -13.94 -23.61
N ARG A 98 13.34 -14.62 -24.64
CA ARG A 98 12.67 -14.72 -25.95
C ARG A 98 11.31 -15.42 -25.89
N GLU A 99 11.17 -16.38 -24.98
CA GLU A 99 9.93 -17.16 -24.81
C GLU A 99 8.99 -16.58 -23.76
N GLN A 100 9.40 -15.51 -23.06
CA GLN A 100 8.54 -14.87 -22.08
C GLN A 100 7.38 -14.17 -22.79
N ALA A 101 6.16 -14.53 -22.42
CA ALA A 101 4.95 -13.94 -22.95
C ALA A 101 4.92 -12.40 -22.76
N VAL A 102 4.29 -11.72 -23.71
CA VAL A 102 4.05 -10.27 -23.67
C VAL A 102 2.58 -10.02 -23.95
N SER A 103 2.01 -9.02 -23.29
CA SER A 103 0.60 -8.66 -23.52
C SER A 103 0.39 -8.08 -24.92
N SER A 104 -0.82 -8.30 -25.45
CA SER A 104 -1.35 -7.64 -26.64
C SER A 104 -2.67 -6.93 -26.35
N ASP A 105 -3.01 -6.79 -25.07
CA ASP A 105 -4.30 -6.31 -24.62
C ASP A 105 -4.47 -4.81 -24.83
N ARG A 106 -5.73 -4.39 -24.96
CA ARG A 106 -6.10 -2.98 -25.10
C ARG A 106 -7.17 -2.67 -24.07
N ALA A 107 -6.84 -1.84 -23.09
CA ALA A 107 -7.72 -1.59 -21.95
C ALA A 107 -7.50 -0.19 -21.37
N ASP A 108 -8.59 0.37 -20.84
CA ASP A 108 -8.57 1.60 -20.05
C ASP A 108 -8.98 1.27 -18.62
N TYR A 109 -8.32 1.90 -17.66
CA TYR A 109 -8.71 1.91 -16.26
C TYR A 109 -8.85 3.33 -15.75
N PHE A 110 -9.91 3.56 -14.98
CA PHE A 110 -10.18 4.83 -14.30
C PHE A 110 -10.47 4.55 -12.84
N SER A 111 -9.84 5.28 -11.92
CA SER A 111 -10.25 5.24 -10.52
C SER A 111 -11.70 5.75 -10.35
N PRO A 112 -12.42 5.36 -9.29
CA PRO A 112 -13.75 5.91 -8.98
C PRO A 112 -13.79 7.44 -9.04
N ASN A 113 -14.87 7.98 -9.62
CA ASN A 113 -15.16 9.42 -9.68
C ASN A 113 -14.02 10.27 -10.28
N PHE A 114 -13.14 9.69 -11.11
CA PHE A 114 -12.03 10.41 -11.72
C PHE A 114 -12.49 11.53 -12.67
N ASP A 115 -13.62 11.33 -13.35
CA ASP A 115 -14.27 12.27 -14.26
C ASP A 115 -14.93 13.45 -13.53
N GLN A 116 -15.20 13.31 -12.22
CA GLN A 116 -15.75 14.39 -11.41
C GLN A 116 -14.66 15.39 -11.02
N ALA A 117 -15.02 16.68 -11.04
CA ALA A 117 -14.14 17.73 -10.54
C ALA A 117 -13.90 17.54 -9.03
N PHE A 118 -12.65 17.70 -8.61
CA PHE A 118 -12.33 17.81 -7.19
C PHE A 118 -12.73 19.20 -6.67
N PRO A 119 -13.14 19.36 -5.40
CA PRO A 119 -13.49 20.67 -4.86
C PRO A 119 -12.37 21.69 -5.01
N PRO A 120 -12.71 22.99 -5.18
CA PRO A 120 -11.72 24.04 -5.29
C PRO A 120 -10.94 24.18 -3.98
N LEU A 121 -9.75 24.79 -4.11
CA LEU A 121 -8.82 25.01 -3.00
C LEU A 121 -9.50 25.69 -1.79
N SER A 122 -10.38 26.67 -2.02
CA SER A 122 -11.10 27.41 -0.99
C SER A 122 -11.95 26.50 -0.11
N ASP A 123 -12.67 25.56 -0.73
CA ASP A 123 -13.62 24.69 -0.04
C ASP A 123 -12.86 23.64 0.78
N CYS A 124 -11.75 23.15 0.25
CA CYS A 124 -10.83 22.28 0.98
C CYS A 124 -10.25 22.99 2.21
N TYR A 125 -9.76 24.23 2.08
CA TYR A 125 -9.25 24.99 3.23
C TYR A 125 -10.34 25.34 4.24
N GLN A 126 -11.57 25.63 3.78
CA GLN A 126 -12.69 25.85 4.68
C GLN A 126 -12.96 24.60 5.52
N LEU A 127 -13.06 23.43 4.89
CA LEU A 127 -13.24 22.16 5.59
C LEU A 127 -12.11 21.88 6.59
N LEU A 128 -10.85 22.04 6.17
CA LEU A 128 -9.70 21.84 7.07
C LEU A 128 -9.69 22.85 8.22
N GLY A 129 -10.10 24.09 7.95
CA GLY A 129 -10.27 25.15 8.93
C GLY A 129 -11.34 24.84 9.95
N ASP A 130 -12.50 24.33 9.51
CA ASP A 130 -13.61 23.93 10.36
C ASP A 130 -13.21 22.79 11.31
N GLU A 131 -12.53 21.76 10.79
CA GLU A 131 -12.03 20.64 11.61
C GLU A 131 -10.95 21.08 12.60
N SER A 132 -10.03 21.95 12.18
CA SER A 132 -9.03 22.53 13.06
C SER A 132 -9.67 23.38 14.17
N ALA A 133 -10.69 24.18 13.85
CA ALA A 133 -11.39 25.04 14.81
C ALA A 133 -12.30 24.25 15.78
N ALA A 134 -12.70 23.03 15.40
CA ALA A 134 -13.47 22.14 16.26
C ALA A 134 -12.64 21.48 17.38
N VAL A 135 -11.30 21.59 17.35
CA VAL A 135 -10.44 21.20 18.47
C VAL A 135 -10.71 22.14 19.65
N PRO A 136 -11.13 21.62 20.82
CA PRO A 136 -11.50 22.46 21.95
C PRO A 136 -10.30 23.20 22.54
N GLN A 137 -10.58 24.31 23.21
CA GLN A 137 -9.57 25.02 23.99
C GLN A 137 -9.29 24.25 25.29
N ASP A 138 -8.16 23.55 25.34
CA ASP A 138 -7.61 22.89 26.52
C ASP A 138 -6.09 23.11 26.50
N GLU A 139 -5.49 23.53 27.61
CA GLU A 139 -4.06 23.87 27.68
C GLU A 139 -3.14 22.68 27.37
N ARG A 140 -3.64 21.46 27.55
CA ARG A 140 -2.90 20.23 27.24
C ARG A 140 -2.88 19.93 25.76
N LEU A 141 -3.80 20.47 24.95
CA LEU A 141 -3.80 20.28 23.50
C LEU A 141 -2.81 21.25 22.85
N VAL A 142 -1.57 20.78 22.69
CA VAL A 142 -0.44 21.64 22.32
C VAL A 142 -0.25 21.81 20.82
N ASN A 143 -0.66 20.83 20.01
CA ASN A 143 -0.53 20.85 18.54
C ASN A 143 -1.66 20.06 17.85
N TRP A 144 -2.10 20.52 16.69
CA TRP A 144 -2.99 19.78 15.80
C TRP A 144 -2.85 20.25 14.36
N GLN A 145 -3.10 19.34 13.42
CA GLN A 145 -3.00 19.57 11.98
C GLN A 145 -4.05 18.76 11.24
N ALA A 146 -4.86 19.42 10.41
CA ALA A 146 -5.77 18.79 9.46
C ALA A 146 -5.19 18.95 8.05
N SER A 147 -5.20 17.90 7.24
CA SER A 147 -4.66 17.95 5.87
C SER A 147 -5.38 17.06 4.88
N ILE A 148 -5.26 17.42 3.60
CA ILE A 148 -5.69 16.62 2.45
C ILE A 148 -4.52 16.55 1.47
N GLY A 149 -4.05 15.33 1.21
CA GLY A 149 -3.22 15.03 0.05
C GLY A 149 -4.08 14.60 -1.15
N LEU A 150 -3.72 15.04 -2.34
CA LEU A 150 -4.31 14.65 -3.61
C LEU A 150 -3.17 14.31 -4.58
N THR A 151 -3.23 13.16 -5.22
CA THR A 151 -2.33 12.81 -6.32
C THR A 151 -3.13 12.29 -7.50
N GLN A 152 -2.79 12.75 -8.70
CA GLN A 152 -3.34 12.22 -9.94
C GLN A 152 -2.21 11.62 -10.77
N VAL A 153 -2.43 10.41 -11.27
CA VAL A 153 -1.50 9.68 -12.13
C VAL A 153 -2.21 9.34 -13.43
N GLU A 154 -1.60 9.69 -14.55
CA GLU A 154 -1.94 9.13 -15.86
C GLU A 154 -0.78 8.30 -16.37
N GLN A 155 -1.04 7.05 -16.73
CA GLN A 155 -0.07 6.13 -17.30
C GLN A 155 -0.55 5.61 -18.66
N ILE A 156 0.39 5.47 -19.60
CA ILE A 156 0.16 4.87 -20.90
C ILE A 156 1.26 3.84 -21.14
N TYR A 157 0.90 2.59 -21.41
CA TYR A 157 1.80 1.54 -21.82
C TYR A 157 1.49 1.09 -23.25
N LEU A 158 2.50 1.14 -24.11
CA LEU A 158 2.45 0.68 -25.50
C LEU A 158 3.56 -0.35 -25.72
N ASN A 159 3.31 -1.40 -26.49
CA ASN A 159 4.37 -2.31 -26.90
C ASN A 159 4.29 -2.72 -28.38
N SER A 160 5.37 -3.34 -28.87
CA SER A 160 5.48 -3.80 -30.26
C SER A 160 4.62 -5.01 -30.59
N ALA A 161 4.05 -5.69 -29.57
CA ALA A 161 3.13 -6.81 -29.74
C ALA A 161 1.66 -6.35 -29.89
N GLY A 162 1.38 -5.06 -29.73
CA GLY A 162 0.07 -4.46 -29.92
C GLY A 162 -0.65 -4.00 -28.65
N ALA A 163 -0.02 -4.12 -27.48
CA ALA A 163 -0.63 -3.65 -26.24
C ALA A 163 -0.84 -2.14 -26.25
N GLU A 164 -1.98 -1.71 -25.72
CA GLU A 164 -2.36 -0.30 -25.54
C GLU A 164 -3.17 -0.17 -24.25
N LEU A 165 -2.46 0.08 -23.15
CA LEU A 165 -3.03 0.12 -21.81
C LEU A 165 -2.97 1.55 -21.29
N ARG A 166 -4.08 2.06 -20.78
CA ARG A 166 -4.18 3.43 -20.27
C ARG A 166 -4.81 3.43 -18.88
N GLN A 167 -4.22 4.16 -17.95
CA GLN A 167 -4.69 4.23 -16.57
C GLN A 167 -4.73 5.66 -16.09
N ALA A 168 -5.86 6.10 -15.53
CA ALA A 168 -6.02 7.42 -14.93
C ALA A 168 -6.56 7.27 -13.51
N GLN A 169 -5.77 7.67 -12.52
CA GLN A 169 -6.05 7.41 -11.11
C GLN A 169 -5.95 8.68 -10.30
N ARG A 170 -6.86 8.84 -9.34
CA ARG A 170 -6.86 9.89 -8.35
C ARG A 170 -6.81 9.28 -6.95
N PHE A 171 -5.81 9.67 -6.17
CA PHE A 171 -5.57 9.21 -4.81
C PHE A 171 -5.79 10.35 -3.83
N ILE A 172 -6.54 10.11 -2.76
CA ILE A 172 -6.86 11.08 -1.71
C ILE A 172 -6.35 10.58 -0.37
N TYR A 173 -5.69 11.46 0.39
CA TYR A 173 -5.09 11.19 1.69
C TYR A 173 -5.60 12.20 2.73
N PRO A 174 -6.79 11.98 3.30
CA PRO A 174 -7.32 12.83 4.36
C PRO A 174 -6.67 12.47 5.70
N ALA A 175 -6.21 13.47 6.45
CA ALA A 175 -5.57 13.27 7.74
C ALA A 175 -5.96 14.34 8.77
N LEU A 176 -6.04 13.94 10.03
CA LEU A 176 -6.10 14.84 11.18
C LEU A 176 -5.25 14.25 12.32
N GLU A 177 -4.40 15.07 12.92
CA GLU A 177 -3.67 14.69 14.12
C GLU A 177 -3.84 15.72 15.23
N VAL A 178 -3.89 15.23 16.47
CA VAL A 178 -3.92 16.06 17.68
C VAL A 178 -2.93 15.49 18.69
N THR A 179 -2.07 16.36 19.24
CA THR A 179 -1.10 16.04 20.29
C THR A 179 -1.51 16.69 21.60
N ALA A 180 -1.57 15.89 22.65
CA ALA A 180 -1.80 16.31 24.01
C ALA A 180 -0.51 16.14 24.86
N PHE A 181 -0.21 17.10 25.74
CA PHE A 181 0.97 17.13 26.60
C PHE A 181 0.64 17.78 27.96
N ASP A 182 1.07 17.17 29.06
CA ASP A 182 0.81 17.66 30.43
C ASP A 182 2.04 18.19 31.19
N GLY A 183 3.19 18.29 30.51
CA GLY A 183 4.48 18.63 31.13
C GLY A 183 5.40 17.42 31.35
N ASN A 184 4.85 16.20 31.41
CA ASN A 184 5.60 14.97 31.66
C ASN A 184 5.46 13.95 30.52
N ASP A 185 4.24 13.76 29.99
CA ASP A 185 3.95 12.80 28.93
C ASP A 185 3.31 13.49 27.72
N SER A 186 3.56 12.95 26.53
CA SER A 186 3.03 13.43 25.26
C SER A 186 2.39 12.29 24.49
N GLN A 187 1.12 12.46 24.11
CA GLN A 187 0.37 11.48 23.34
C GLN A 187 -0.24 12.14 22.10
N THR A 188 -0.07 11.48 20.96
CA THR A 188 -0.68 11.91 19.69
C THR A 188 -1.74 10.90 19.27
N ARG A 189 -2.91 11.39 18.88
CA ARG A 189 -3.95 10.61 18.24
C ARG A 189 -4.12 11.08 16.79
N THR A 190 -4.24 10.14 15.88
CA THR A 190 -4.45 10.42 14.46
C THR A 190 -5.72 9.79 13.89
N LEU A 191 -6.43 10.56 13.07
CA LEU A 191 -7.31 10.03 12.05
C LEU A 191 -6.52 9.99 10.75
N GLY A 192 -6.34 8.79 10.21
CA GLY A 192 -5.82 8.63 8.86
C GLY A 192 -4.53 9.37 8.61
N ARG A 193 -3.42 8.90 9.20
CA ARG A 193 -2.08 9.18 8.67
C ARG A 193 -2.02 8.84 7.16
N GLU A 194 -0.83 8.80 6.60
CA GLU A 194 -0.58 8.28 5.25
C GLU A 194 -1.31 6.95 4.94
N ASN A 195 -1.59 6.13 5.97
CA ASN A 195 -2.25 4.82 5.92
C ASN A 195 -3.76 4.78 5.57
N PHE A 196 -4.42 5.92 5.32
CA PHE A 196 -5.85 5.99 4.95
C PHE A 196 -6.06 6.41 3.49
N GLY A 197 -5.01 6.34 2.68
CA GLY A 197 -5.11 6.66 1.26
C GLY A 197 -6.10 5.76 0.53
N GLN A 198 -6.89 6.34 -0.35
CA GLN A 198 -7.80 5.60 -1.25
C GLN A 198 -7.83 6.22 -2.65
N GLN A 199 -8.16 5.39 -3.63
CA GLN A 199 -8.61 5.86 -4.94
C GLN A 199 -10.02 6.48 -4.82
N GLY A 200 -10.24 7.61 -5.50
CA GLY A 200 -11.56 8.24 -5.53
C GLY A 200 -11.53 9.76 -5.69
N GLY A 201 -12.69 10.38 -5.43
CA GLY A 201 -12.89 11.83 -5.39
C GLY A 201 -13.18 12.34 -3.98
N PHE A 202 -14.02 13.37 -3.88
CA PHE A 202 -14.42 13.96 -2.58
C PHE A 202 -15.14 12.97 -1.65
N ASP A 203 -15.76 11.93 -2.22
CA ASP A 203 -16.37 10.83 -1.50
C ASP A 203 -15.39 10.13 -0.55
N VAL A 204 -14.08 10.11 -0.86
CA VAL A 204 -13.04 9.59 0.04
C VAL A 204 -13.00 10.40 1.35
N ILE A 205 -13.05 11.74 1.26
CA ILE A 205 -13.05 12.63 2.43
C ILE A 205 -14.32 12.41 3.27
N SER A 206 -15.45 12.20 2.60
CA SER A 206 -16.73 11.98 3.27
C SER A 206 -16.75 10.69 4.09
N ARG A 207 -16.19 9.59 3.56
CA ARG A 207 -16.17 8.28 4.23
C ARG A 207 -14.97 8.04 5.15
N SER A 208 -13.89 8.82 5.03
CA SER A 208 -12.72 8.70 5.91
C SER A 208 -13.04 9.04 7.36
N GLY A 209 -14.12 9.80 7.57
CA GLY A 209 -14.53 10.31 8.87
C GLY A 209 -13.79 11.58 9.27
N LEU A 210 -13.16 12.29 8.31
CA LEU A 210 -12.51 13.58 8.55
C LEU A 210 -13.51 14.66 8.97
N ILE A 211 -14.69 14.68 8.35
CA ILE A 211 -15.76 15.62 8.69
C ILE A 211 -16.30 15.28 10.09
N GLY A 212 -16.20 16.23 11.02
CA GLY A 212 -16.53 16.09 12.44
C GLY A 212 -15.43 15.41 13.28
N ALA A 213 -14.21 15.24 12.76
CA ALA A 213 -13.13 14.56 13.45
C ALA A 213 -12.46 15.41 14.53
N GLY A 214 -12.38 16.74 14.36
CA GLY A 214 -11.62 17.66 15.21
C GLY A 214 -11.80 17.40 16.71
N ARG A 215 -13.06 17.49 17.16
CA ARG A 215 -13.43 17.28 18.56
C ARG A 215 -13.17 15.85 19.05
N LYS A 216 -13.45 14.85 18.20
CA LYS A 216 -13.30 13.43 18.55
C LYS A 216 -11.83 13.06 18.73
N ILE A 217 -10.96 13.46 17.81
CA ILE A 217 -9.54 13.12 17.87
C ILE A 217 -8.87 13.87 19.02
N ALA A 218 -9.28 15.10 19.32
CA ALA A 218 -8.82 15.83 20.49
C ALA A 218 -9.22 15.16 21.82
N ASP A 219 -10.48 14.74 21.95
CA ASP A 219 -10.96 13.98 23.12
C ASP A 219 -10.16 12.67 23.29
N GLN A 220 -9.93 11.94 22.20
CA GLN A 220 -9.11 10.73 22.23
C GLN A 220 -7.64 11.00 22.61
N ALA A 221 -7.04 12.10 22.15
CA ALA A 221 -5.68 12.46 22.54
C ALA A 221 -5.58 12.74 24.05
N LEU A 222 -6.57 13.42 24.64
CA LEU A 222 -6.65 13.64 26.08
C LEU A 222 -6.89 12.34 26.85
N GLN A 223 -7.75 11.44 26.34
CA GLN A 223 -7.94 10.12 26.94
C GLN A 223 -6.63 9.33 26.98
N LEU A 224 -5.86 9.33 25.89
CA LEU A 224 -4.55 8.66 25.84
C LEU A 224 -3.56 9.28 26.82
N LEU A 225 -3.52 10.60 26.95
CA LEU A 225 -2.64 11.28 27.89
C LEU A 225 -2.88 10.79 29.34
N LEU A 226 -4.16 10.63 29.71
CA LEU A 226 -4.59 10.20 31.04
C LEU A 226 -4.59 8.67 31.25
N ALA A 227 -4.49 7.89 30.18
CA ALA A 227 -4.58 6.43 30.24
C ALA A 227 -3.34 5.81 30.91
N PRO A 228 -3.49 4.69 31.64
CA PRO A 228 -2.35 3.90 32.08
C PRO A 228 -1.66 3.22 30.90
N ASN A 229 -0.39 2.83 31.08
CA ASN A 229 0.31 2.01 30.10
C ASN A 229 -0.39 0.67 29.90
N THR A 230 -0.28 0.14 28.68
CA THR A 230 -0.79 -1.18 28.32
C THR A 230 -0.14 -2.26 29.21
N PRO A 231 -0.93 -3.19 29.77
CA PRO A 231 -0.39 -4.25 30.62
C PRO A 231 0.51 -5.20 29.83
N GLN A 232 1.45 -5.82 30.54
CA GLN A 232 2.38 -6.79 29.96
C GLN A 232 1.84 -8.23 30.02
N GLY A 233 2.33 -9.07 29.12
CA GLY A 233 2.14 -10.52 29.12
C GLY A 233 1.22 -11.02 28.01
N PRO A 234 1.05 -12.35 27.91
CA PRO A 234 0.24 -12.97 26.87
C PRO A 234 -1.24 -12.58 26.97
N ARG A 235 -1.82 -12.12 25.86
CA ARG A 235 -3.23 -11.70 25.76
C ARG A 235 -3.80 -12.01 24.39
N ASP A 236 -5.12 -12.03 24.30
CA ASP A 236 -5.77 -11.99 23.00
C ASP A 236 -5.69 -10.57 22.42
N LEU A 237 -5.47 -10.47 21.12
CA LEU A 237 -5.42 -9.21 20.39
C LEU A 237 -6.59 -9.12 19.43
N LEU A 238 -7.43 -8.10 19.61
CA LEU A 238 -8.42 -7.69 18.62
C LEU A 238 -7.83 -6.53 17.82
N LEU A 239 -7.32 -6.82 16.63
CA LEU A 239 -6.74 -5.82 15.75
C LEU A 239 -7.83 -5.24 14.85
N MET A 240 -8.02 -3.93 14.92
CA MET A 240 -8.92 -3.22 14.00
C MET A 240 -8.26 -3.02 12.63
N PRO A 241 -9.05 -2.75 11.56
CA PRO A 241 -8.52 -2.61 10.20
C PRO A 241 -7.34 -1.64 10.06
N ASP A 242 -7.36 -0.55 10.84
CA ASP A 242 -6.31 0.48 10.84
C ASP A 242 -4.95 0.01 11.41
N GLN A 243 -4.91 -1.14 12.09
CA GLN A 243 -3.68 -1.87 12.39
C GLN A 243 -3.49 -3.10 11.49
N MET A 244 -4.57 -3.81 11.15
CA MET A 244 -4.50 -4.99 10.29
C MET A 244 -3.87 -4.71 8.93
N MET A 245 -4.11 -3.53 8.35
CA MET A 245 -3.49 -3.11 7.10
C MET A 245 -1.94 -3.18 7.17
N LEU A 246 -1.30 -2.72 8.26
CA LEU A 246 0.16 -2.84 8.43
C LEU A 246 0.58 -4.27 8.80
N GLN A 247 -0.24 -4.98 9.58
CA GLN A 247 0.02 -6.38 9.91
C GLN A 247 0.09 -7.23 8.63
N ILE A 248 -0.85 -7.07 7.71
CA ILE A 248 -0.87 -7.74 6.40
C ILE A 248 0.36 -7.32 5.59
N HIS A 249 0.61 -6.03 5.49
CA HIS A 249 1.71 -5.46 4.72
C HIS A 249 3.06 -6.12 5.03
N GLU A 250 3.42 -6.11 6.31
CA GLU A 250 4.76 -6.51 6.75
C GLU A 250 4.91 -8.02 6.93
N SER A 251 3.84 -8.69 7.39
CA SER A 251 3.93 -10.09 7.81
C SER A 251 3.33 -11.08 6.83
N ILE A 252 2.65 -10.62 5.76
CA ILE A 252 2.23 -11.42 4.61
C ILE A 252 2.84 -10.85 3.34
N GLY A 253 2.58 -9.58 3.07
CA GLY A 253 2.87 -9.00 1.77
C GLY A 253 4.35 -9.01 1.39
N HIS A 254 5.21 -8.34 2.17
CA HIS A 254 6.66 -8.37 1.91
C HIS A 254 7.27 -9.79 1.86
N PRO A 255 6.92 -10.71 2.77
CA PRO A 255 7.36 -12.11 2.67
C PRO A 255 6.97 -12.82 1.37
N LEU A 256 5.87 -12.43 0.71
CA LEU A 256 5.38 -13.09 -0.49
C LEU A 256 5.89 -12.47 -1.80
N GLU A 257 6.62 -11.36 -1.78
CA GLU A 257 7.24 -10.79 -2.99
C GLU A 257 8.30 -11.75 -3.58
N LEU A 258 8.12 -12.14 -4.84
CA LEU A 258 8.84 -13.27 -5.44
C LEU A 258 10.32 -12.99 -5.70
N ASP A 259 10.66 -11.82 -6.24
CA ASP A 259 12.04 -11.33 -6.37
C ASP A 259 12.83 -11.37 -5.03
N ARG A 260 12.17 -11.09 -3.89
CA ARG A 260 12.76 -11.22 -2.56
C ARG A 260 13.02 -12.68 -2.19
N ILE A 261 12.07 -13.57 -2.50
CA ILE A 261 12.24 -15.02 -2.31
C ILE A 261 13.39 -15.54 -3.19
N LEU A 262 13.53 -15.03 -4.41
CA LEU A 262 14.61 -15.34 -5.35
C LEU A 262 15.96 -14.72 -4.94
N GLY A 263 15.94 -13.70 -4.09
CA GLY A 263 17.12 -13.11 -3.45
C GLY A 263 17.62 -11.80 -4.06
N ASP A 264 16.87 -11.20 -5.00
CA ASP A 264 17.27 -9.98 -5.71
C ASP A 264 17.39 -8.77 -4.75
N GLU A 265 16.54 -8.75 -3.73
CA GLU A 265 16.37 -7.60 -2.82
C GLU A 265 17.16 -7.73 -1.50
N ARG A 266 17.95 -8.79 -1.37
CA ARG A 266 18.63 -9.18 -0.12
C ARG A 266 19.48 -8.05 0.46
N ASN A 267 20.17 -7.30 -0.39
CA ASN A 267 21.11 -6.27 0.05
C ASN A 267 20.42 -5.02 0.62
N TYR A 268 19.19 -4.71 0.19
CA TYR A 268 18.52 -3.47 0.53
C TYR A 268 17.29 -3.67 1.42
N ALA A 269 16.42 -4.62 1.06
CA ALA A 269 15.13 -4.82 1.72
C ALA A 269 15.02 -6.16 2.48
N GLY A 270 16.14 -6.90 2.60
CA GLY A 270 16.21 -8.17 3.29
C GLY A 270 15.71 -9.36 2.48
N THR A 271 15.56 -10.49 3.15
CA THR A 271 15.13 -11.79 2.59
C THR A 271 13.71 -12.15 3.02
N SER A 272 13.18 -13.27 2.52
CA SER A 272 11.93 -13.85 3.00
C SER A 272 12.18 -15.17 3.74
N PHE A 273 11.38 -15.43 4.76
CA PHE A 273 11.31 -16.74 5.40
C PHE A 273 10.56 -17.78 4.57
N VAL A 274 9.73 -17.31 3.63
CA VAL A 274 9.00 -18.14 2.66
C VAL A 274 9.95 -18.54 1.54
N LYS A 275 9.87 -19.80 1.14
CA LYS A 275 10.66 -20.38 0.05
C LYS A 275 9.76 -20.71 -1.14
N ALA A 276 10.35 -20.79 -2.33
CA ALA A 276 9.63 -21.23 -3.53
C ALA A 276 8.95 -22.61 -3.37
N SER A 277 9.53 -23.51 -2.58
CA SER A 277 8.95 -24.83 -2.29
C SER A 277 7.72 -24.80 -1.37
N ASP A 278 7.46 -23.68 -0.69
CA ASP A 278 6.40 -23.58 0.31
C ASP A 278 5.02 -23.38 -0.32
N PHE A 279 4.97 -22.84 -1.55
CA PHE A 279 3.72 -22.68 -2.29
C PHE A 279 3.09 -24.06 -2.57
N GLY A 280 1.82 -24.20 -2.20
CA GLY A 280 1.05 -25.46 -2.23
C GLY A 280 1.26 -26.39 -1.02
N HIS A 281 2.16 -26.06 -0.08
CA HIS A 281 2.54 -26.97 1.00
C HIS A 281 2.53 -26.33 2.40
N LEU A 282 2.89 -25.05 2.52
CA LEU A 282 3.01 -24.38 3.81
C LEU A 282 1.64 -23.95 4.35
N GLN A 283 1.29 -24.47 5.51
CA GLN A 283 0.21 -23.91 6.34
C GLN A 283 0.71 -22.60 6.97
N TYR A 284 0.40 -21.50 6.30
CA TYR A 284 0.81 -20.14 6.65
C TYR A 284 0.09 -19.62 7.90
N GLY A 285 -1.22 -19.88 7.99
CA GLY A 285 -2.07 -19.44 9.10
C GLY A 285 -3.12 -20.47 9.49
N SER A 286 -4.08 -20.06 10.32
CA SER A 286 -5.22 -20.92 10.68
C SER A 286 -6.15 -21.14 9.46
N SER A 287 -7.08 -22.09 9.57
CA SER A 287 -8.07 -22.35 8.53
C SER A 287 -9.02 -21.18 8.26
N LEU A 288 -9.03 -20.17 9.13
CA LEU A 288 -9.81 -18.94 8.93
C LEU A 288 -9.12 -17.95 7.99
N LEU A 289 -7.81 -18.10 7.77
CA LEU A 289 -7.03 -17.15 6.99
C LEU A 289 -7.27 -17.35 5.49
N ASN A 290 -7.99 -16.40 4.89
CA ASN A 290 -8.19 -16.31 3.46
C ASN A 290 -7.68 -14.95 2.99
N VAL A 291 -6.65 -14.96 2.13
CA VAL A 291 -5.98 -13.75 1.66
C VAL A 291 -6.00 -13.71 0.15
N THR A 292 -6.49 -12.61 -0.40
CA THR A 292 -6.64 -12.40 -1.84
C THR A 292 -5.80 -11.22 -2.32
N PHE A 293 -5.23 -11.36 -3.51
CA PHE A 293 -4.92 -10.23 -4.37
C PHE A 293 -6.20 -9.91 -5.12
N ASP A 294 -6.75 -8.70 -4.97
CA ASP A 294 -8.03 -8.33 -5.56
C ASP A 294 -7.97 -6.92 -6.16
N PRO A 295 -7.81 -6.78 -7.48
CA PRO A 295 -7.83 -5.47 -8.14
C PRO A 295 -9.25 -4.93 -8.33
N ASP A 296 -10.30 -5.71 -8.03
CA ASP A 296 -11.68 -5.35 -8.33
C ASP A 296 -12.32 -4.46 -7.26
N ILE A 297 -11.67 -4.23 -6.12
CA ILE A 297 -12.10 -3.25 -5.11
C ILE A 297 -11.58 -1.88 -5.51
N PRO A 298 -12.40 -1.00 -6.09
CA PRO A 298 -11.88 0.13 -6.86
C PRO A 298 -11.37 1.29 -5.98
N GLU A 299 -11.71 1.32 -4.69
CA GLU A 299 -11.24 2.32 -3.73
C GLU A 299 -9.81 2.08 -3.23
N GLU A 300 -9.24 0.88 -3.38
CA GLU A 300 -7.91 0.59 -2.84
C GLU A 300 -6.80 1.30 -3.64
N LEU A 301 -5.64 1.53 -3.04
CA LEU A 301 -4.56 2.31 -3.66
C LEU A 301 -3.86 1.61 -4.84
N ALA A 302 -3.99 0.29 -4.98
CA ALA A 302 -3.33 -0.48 -6.03
C ALA A 302 -4.34 -1.30 -6.86
N SER A 303 -5.53 -0.74 -7.08
CA SER A 303 -6.51 -1.27 -8.03
C SER A 303 -6.19 -0.76 -9.43
N TYR A 304 -6.03 -1.67 -10.38
CA TYR A 304 -5.66 -1.43 -11.77
C TYR A 304 -6.08 -2.62 -12.62
N SER A 305 -6.27 -2.42 -13.93
CA SER A 305 -6.59 -3.52 -14.85
C SER A 305 -5.37 -4.37 -15.24
N HIS A 306 -4.19 -3.74 -15.30
CA HIS A 306 -2.93 -4.38 -15.67
C HIS A 306 -1.79 -3.80 -14.85
N ASP A 307 -0.76 -4.60 -14.59
CA ASP A 307 0.46 -4.10 -13.97
C ASP A 307 1.33 -3.31 -14.97
N ASP A 308 2.48 -2.79 -14.54
CA ASP A 308 3.30 -1.85 -15.32
C ASP A 308 4.08 -2.52 -16.48
N ASP A 309 4.13 -3.86 -16.52
CA ASP A 309 4.63 -4.65 -17.64
C ASP A 309 3.50 -5.15 -18.56
N GLY A 310 2.24 -4.88 -18.20
CA GLY A 310 1.06 -5.21 -18.98
C GLY A 310 0.42 -6.56 -18.66
N SER A 311 0.74 -7.17 -17.52
CA SER A 311 0.06 -8.40 -17.07
C SER A 311 -1.33 -8.07 -16.57
N ALA A 312 -2.36 -8.76 -17.07
CA ALA A 312 -3.74 -8.53 -16.63
C ALA A 312 -3.94 -8.89 -15.15
N ALA A 313 -4.55 -7.99 -14.40
CA ALA A 313 -4.87 -8.18 -12.99
C ALA A 313 -6.27 -8.82 -12.84
N SER A 314 -6.37 -9.82 -11.98
CA SER A 314 -7.65 -10.45 -11.61
C SER A 314 -7.59 -10.96 -10.18
N LYS A 315 -8.74 -11.09 -9.52
CA LYS A 315 -8.80 -11.63 -8.16
C LYS A 315 -8.20 -13.04 -8.08
N GLN A 316 -7.24 -13.24 -7.17
CA GLN A 316 -6.61 -14.54 -6.91
C GLN A 316 -6.42 -14.77 -5.41
N PHE A 317 -6.60 -16.01 -4.98
CA PHE A 317 -6.20 -16.41 -3.63
C PHE A 317 -4.68 -16.58 -3.57
N LEU A 318 -4.07 -15.87 -2.62
CA LEU A 318 -2.67 -16.03 -2.23
C LEU A 318 -2.55 -17.04 -1.10
N ILE A 319 -3.47 -16.99 -0.15
CA ILE A 319 -3.63 -17.93 0.94
C ILE A 319 -5.11 -18.32 1.00
N ARG A 320 -5.41 -19.62 1.05
CA ARG A 320 -6.79 -20.11 1.19
C ARG A 320 -6.86 -21.12 2.31
N GLU A 321 -7.76 -20.89 3.27
CA GLU A 321 -7.89 -21.72 4.48
C GLU A 321 -6.53 -21.94 5.18
N GLY A 322 -5.72 -20.88 5.18
CA GLY A 322 -4.37 -20.85 5.73
C GLY A 322 -3.28 -21.55 4.90
N LEU A 323 -3.61 -22.24 3.80
CA LEU A 323 -2.62 -22.84 2.89
C LEU A 323 -2.08 -21.77 1.93
N LEU A 324 -0.75 -21.63 1.86
CA LEU A 324 -0.09 -20.71 0.94
C LEU A 324 -0.15 -21.25 -0.50
N LEU A 325 -0.66 -20.46 -1.43
CA LEU A 325 -0.90 -20.86 -2.82
C LEU A 325 -0.03 -20.14 -3.84
N ARG A 326 0.09 -18.81 -3.75
CA ARG A 326 0.73 -18.00 -4.80
C ARG A 326 1.63 -16.89 -4.24
N PRO A 327 2.77 -16.60 -4.90
CA PRO A 327 3.60 -15.44 -4.61
C PRO A 327 3.03 -14.15 -5.22
N LEU A 328 3.56 -13.02 -4.77
CA LEU A 328 3.42 -11.71 -5.41
C LEU A 328 4.60 -11.51 -6.37
N GLY A 329 4.43 -11.82 -7.65
CA GLY A 329 5.52 -11.73 -8.62
C GLY A 329 5.04 -11.33 -10.00
N GLY A 330 5.69 -10.36 -10.63
CA GLY A 330 5.46 -9.97 -12.01
C GLY A 330 5.97 -11.00 -13.01
N ALA A 331 5.74 -10.75 -14.30
CA ALA A 331 6.01 -11.70 -15.38
C ALA A 331 7.46 -12.21 -15.40
N LEU A 332 8.45 -11.38 -15.05
CA LEU A 332 9.86 -11.77 -15.01
C LEU A 332 10.15 -12.78 -13.90
N SER A 333 9.72 -12.50 -12.68
CA SER A 333 9.97 -13.39 -11.55
C SER A 333 9.18 -14.69 -11.66
N GLN A 334 7.94 -14.65 -12.17
CA GLN A 334 7.16 -15.85 -12.47
C GLN A 334 7.88 -16.74 -13.48
N PHE A 335 8.38 -16.16 -14.57
CA PHE A 335 9.16 -16.89 -15.58
C PHE A 335 10.44 -17.52 -15.01
N ARG A 336 11.14 -16.79 -14.12
CA ARG A 336 12.35 -17.27 -13.44
C ARG A 336 12.10 -18.43 -12.48
N ALA A 337 11.01 -18.35 -11.72
CA ALA A 337 10.70 -19.30 -10.67
C ALA A 337 9.91 -20.53 -11.17
N GLY A 338 9.23 -20.42 -12.31
CA GLY A 338 8.25 -21.41 -12.75
C GLY A 338 7.05 -21.49 -11.80
N LEU A 339 6.67 -20.37 -11.19
CA LEU A 339 5.56 -20.26 -10.24
C LEU A 339 4.51 -19.29 -10.78
N ASP A 340 3.24 -19.68 -10.66
CA ASP A 340 2.10 -18.83 -11.01
C ASP A 340 1.87 -17.78 -9.92
N GLY A 341 2.21 -16.54 -10.23
CA GLY A 341 2.03 -15.38 -9.36
C GLY A 341 0.76 -14.60 -9.68
N VAL A 342 0.82 -13.29 -9.46
CA VAL A 342 -0.24 -12.31 -9.70
C VAL A 342 0.36 -11.06 -10.34
N ALA A 343 -0.45 -10.22 -10.97
CA ALA A 343 0.01 -9.03 -11.71
C ALA A 343 0.61 -7.97 -10.78
N ASN A 344 1.88 -8.11 -10.43
CA ASN A 344 2.57 -7.34 -9.39
C ASN A 344 3.88 -6.71 -9.87
N SER A 345 4.10 -6.58 -11.18
CA SER A 345 5.20 -5.76 -11.69
C SER A 345 4.83 -4.27 -11.62
N ARG A 346 5.41 -3.50 -10.70
CA ARG A 346 5.03 -2.08 -10.49
C ARG A 346 6.24 -1.18 -10.28
N ALA A 347 6.08 0.08 -10.63
CA ALA A 347 7.09 1.12 -10.50
C ALA A 347 6.52 2.41 -9.90
N CYS A 348 7.38 3.18 -9.22
CA CYS A 348 6.94 4.43 -8.58
C CYS A 348 6.90 5.66 -9.51
N GLY A 349 7.38 5.55 -10.75
CA GLY A 349 7.43 6.67 -11.69
C GLY A 349 8.01 6.29 -13.05
N TRP A 350 8.06 7.26 -13.97
CA TRP A 350 8.53 7.05 -15.35
C TRP A 350 10.03 6.72 -15.45
N ASN A 351 10.82 7.05 -14.42
CA ASN A 351 12.28 6.88 -14.41
C ASN A 351 12.73 5.69 -13.54
N ARG A 352 11.84 4.73 -13.30
CA ARG A 352 12.12 3.50 -12.57
C ARG A 352 11.58 2.28 -13.31
N PRO A 353 12.35 1.18 -13.38
CA PRO A 353 11.85 -0.06 -13.96
C PRO A 353 10.78 -0.68 -13.04
N PRO A 354 9.76 -1.33 -13.59
CA PRO A 354 8.89 -2.21 -12.81
C PRO A 354 9.69 -3.32 -12.14
N ILE A 355 9.37 -3.60 -10.88
CA ILE A 355 9.90 -4.74 -10.10
C ILE A 355 8.73 -5.42 -9.40
N ASP A 356 8.93 -6.57 -8.75
CA ASP A 356 7.83 -7.18 -8.01
C ASP A 356 7.50 -6.32 -6.80
N ARG A 357 6.25 -5.89 -6.73
CA ARG A 357 5.75 -4.98 -5.72
C ARG A 357 4.40 -5.45 -5.23
N MET A 358 4.19 -5.44 -3.93
CA MET A 358 2.85 -5.57 -3.35
C MET A 358 1.85 -4.65 -4.04
N ALA A 359 0.60 -5.12 -4.11
CA ALA A 359 -0.55 -4.36 -4.58
C ALA A 359 -1.61 -4.37 -3.48
N ASN A 360 -2.86 -4.69 -3.81
CA ASN A 360 -3.91 -4.87 -2.82
C ASN A 360 -3.88 -6.29 -2.24
N LEU A 361 -3.76 -6.42 -0.92
CA LEU A 361 -3.84 -7.74 -0.25
C LEU A 361 -4.93 -7.71 0.80
N ASN A 362 -5.93 -8.57 0.65
CA ASN A 362 -7.19 -8.46 1.39
C ASN A 362 -7.43 -9.70 2.22
N ILE A 363 -7.85 -9.52 3.47
CA ILE A 363 -8.39 -10.64 4.26
C ILE A 363 -9.88 -10.72 3.96
N GLU A 364 -10.34 -11.88 3.50
CA GLU A 364 -11.75 -12.11 3.22
C GLU A 364 -12.56 -12.06 4.53
N PRO A 365 -13.74 -11.41 4.56
CA PRO A 365 -14.58 -11.31 5.75
C PRO A 365 -15.01 -12.67 6.29
N GLY A 366 -15.11 -12.77 7.62
CA GLY A 366 -15.74 -13.88 8.32
C GLY A 366 -17.23 -13.63 8.57
N GLU A 367 -17.74 -14.17 9.68
CA GLU A 367 -19.17 -14.13 10.01
C GLU A 367 -19.49 -13.40 11.32
N GLN A 368 -18.49 -12.98 12.09
CA GLN A 368 -18.70 -12.42 13.44
C GLN A 368 -18.75 -10.90 13.44
N SER A 369 -19.77 -10.31 14.06
CA SER A 369 -19.82 -8.85 14.28
C SER A 369 -18.73 -8.40 15.25
N LEU A 370 -18.44 -7.08 15.27
CA LEU A 370 -17.46 -6.54 16.23
C LEU A 370 -17.86 -6.85 17.68
N GLU A 371 -19.15 -6.78 18.01
CA GLU A 371 -19.67 -7.10 19.34
C GLU A 371 -19.43 -8.57 19.70
N GLN A 372 -19.60 -9.48 18.73
CA GLN A 372 -19.34 -10.91 18.94
C GLN A 372 -17.84 -11.19 19.13
N LEU A 373 -16.96 -10.51 18.39
CA LEU A 373 -15.50 -10.61 18.58
C LEU A 373 -15.09 -10.14 19.99
N ILE A 374 -15.70 -9.05 20.46
CA ILE A 374 -15.45 -8.51 21.81
C ILE A 374 -15.99 -9.48 22.86
N GLN A 375 -17.25 -9.92 22.75
CA GLN A 375 -17.89 -10.87 23.67
C GLN A 375 -17.15 -12.20 23.77
N GLY A 376 -16.60 -12.67 22.65
CA GLY A 376 -15.79 -13.89 22.58
C GLY A 376 -14.37 -13.76 23.15
N THR A 377 -14.00 -12.60 23.70
CA THR A 377 -12.66 -12.34 24.24
C THR A 377 -12.70 -12.15 25.75
N GLU A 378 -12.10 -13.09 26.49
CA GLU A 378 -12.08 -13.08 27.96
C GLU A 378 -11.03 -12.12 28.53
N HIS A 379 -9.81 -12.16 27.99
CA HIS A 379 -8.70 -11.31 28.41
C HIS A 379 -7.90 -10.84 27.20
N GLY A 380 -8.19 -9.61 26.74
CA GLY A 380 -7.57 -9.09 25.53
C GLY A 380 -7.36 -7.60 25.51
N VAL A 381 -6.80 -7.13 24.41
CA VAL A 381 -6.64 -5.71 24.09
C VAL A 381 -7.10 -5.48 22.66
N LEU A 382 -8.06 -4.57 22.49
CA LEU A 382 -8.39 -4.00 21.19
C LEU A 382 -7.33 -2.95 20.85
N MET A 383 -6.69 -3.07 19.70
CA MET A 383 -5.66 -2.13 19.25
C MET A 383 -6.05 -1.45 17.94
N ARG A 384 -5.73 -0.15 17.85
CA ARG A 384 -6.01 0.69 16.68
C ARG A 384 -4.86 1.60 16.34
N THR A 385 -4.76 1.86 15.03
CA THR A 385 -3.87 2.85 14.42
C THR A 385 -2.40 2.59 14.71
N ASN A 386 -1.68 2.12 13.70
CA ASN A 386 -0.25 1.91 13.78
C ASN A 386 0.51 3.20 14.17
N ARG A 387 1.42 3.06 15.15
CA ARG A 387 2.34 4.11 15.60
C ARG A 387 3.78 3.80 15.20
N SER A 388 4.19 2.54 15.30
CA SER A 388 5.55 2.09 15.02
C SER A 388 5.57 0.63 14.65
N TRP A 389 6.58 0.23 13.89
CA TRP A 389 6.82 -1.16 13.54
C TRP A 389 8.31 -1.42 13.37
N SER A 390 8.71 -2.66 13.59
CA SER A 390 10.06 -3.16 13.35
C SER A 390 9.96 -4.61 12.92
N ILE A 391 10.65 -4.96 11.84
CA ILE A 391 10.63 -6.28 11.23
C ILE A 391 12.07 -6.72 11.00
N ASP A 392 12.37 -8.00 11.24
CA ASP A 392 13.70 -8.55 10.99
C ASP A 392 13.99 -8.75 9.49
N ASP A 393 15.28 -8.92 9.17
CA ASP A 393 15.75 -9.08 7.78
C ASP A 393 15.16 -10.30 7.06
N ALA A 394 14.69 -11.31 7.80
CA ALA A 394 14.03 -12.49 7.23
C ALA A 394 12.50 -12.31 7.12
N ARG A 395 11.96 -11.18 7.57
CA ARG A 395 10.52 -10.86 7.62
C ARG A 395 9.69 -11.90 8.39
N ASN A 396 10.31 -12.56 9.36
CA ASN A 396 9.68 -13.60 10.18
C ASN A 396 9.42 -13.13 11.61
N LYS A 397 10.07 -12.07 12.08
CA LYS A 397 9.83 -11.50 13.42
C LYS A 397 9.39 -10.06 13.26
N PHE A 398 8.38 -9.70 14.04
CA PHE A 398 7.85 -8.34 14.04
C PHE A 398 7.62 -7.85 15.46
N GLN A 399 7.62 -6.53 15.59
CA GLN A 399 7.08 -5.80 16.70
C GLN A 399 6.28 -4.63 16.15
N PHE A 400 5.07 -4.44 16.66
CA PHE A 400 4.20 -3.32 16.33
C PHE A 400 3.84 -2.53 17.59
N GLY A 401 3.70 -1.22 17.42
CA GLY A 401 3.13 -0.31 18.39
C GLY A 401 1.93 0.38 17.79
N CYS A 402 0.86 0.52 18.57
CA CYS A 402 -0.36 1.23 18.20
C CYS A 402 -0.51 2.52 19.02
N GLU A 403 -1.30 3.46 18.52
CA GLU A 403 -1.63 4.68 19.26
C GLU A 403 -2.65 4.40 20.36
N TRP A 404 -3.68 3.61 20.05
CA TRP A 404 -4.84 3.41 20.91
C TRP A 404 -5.03 1.94 21.28
N GLY A 405 -5.15 1.68 22.58
CA GLY A 405 -5.53 0.38 23.13
C GLY A 405 -6.75 0.50 24.02
N GLN A 406 -7.57 -0.54 24.06
CA GLN A 406 -8.67 -0.65 25.02
C GLN A 406 -8.75 -2.08 25.55
N LEU A 407 -8.79 -2.23 26.87
CA LEU A 407 -8.87 -3.55 27.49
C LEU A 407 -10.19 -4.23 27.18
N ILE A 408 -10.14 -5.54 26.97
CA ILE A 408 -11.32 -6.41 26.91
C ILE A 408 -11.23 -7.38 28.08
N GLU A 409 -12.25 -7.36 28.94
CA GLU A 409 -12.35 -8.23 30.11
C GLU A 409 -13.74 -8.86 30.17
N ASN A 410 -13.79 -10.19 30.18
CA ASN A 410 -15.03 -10.98 30.22
C ASN A 410 -16.04 -10.58 29.13
N GLY A 411 -15.55 -10.34 27.91
CA GLY A 411 -16.40 -9.99 26.79
C GLY A 411 -16.86 -8.53 26.74
N GLU A 412 -16.26 -7.64 27.53
CA GLU A 412 -16.64 -6.22 27.61
C GLU A 412 -15.44 -5.29 27.45
N LEU A 413 -15.64 -4.18 26.72
CA LEU A 413 -14.65 -3.10 26.64
C LEU A 413 -14.53 -2.38 28.00
N LYS A 414 -13.30 -2.20 28.47
CA LYS A 414 -12.95 -1.49 29.70
C LYS A 414 -12.16 -0.22 29.39
N GLY A 415 -11.25 0.15 30.28
CA GLY A 415 -10.45 1.38 30.17
C GLY A 415 -9.55 1.41 28.94
N VAL A 416 -9.30 2.62 28.46
CA VAL A 416 -8.29 2.92 27.44
C VAL A 416 -6.90 2.73 28.07
N VAL A 417 -5.97 2.21 27.27
CA VAL A 417 -4.55 2.09 27.62
C VAL A 417 -3.69 2.75 26.55
N LYS A 418 -2.61 3.39 26.97
CA LYS A 418 -1.62 4.02 26.06
C LYS A 418 -0.43 3.12 25.81
N ASN A 419 0.33 3.45 24.77
CA ASN A 419 1.50 2.71 24.31
C ASN A 419 1.27 1.18 24.15
N PRO A 420 0.17 0.73 23.52
CA PRO A 420 -0.03 -0.69 23.24
C PRO A 420 0.99 -1.19 22.22
N ASN A 421 1.77 -2.20 22.59
CA ASN A 421 2.70 -2.87 21.69
C ASN A 421 2.49 -4.38 21.73
N TYR A 422 2.84 -5.05 20.64
CA TYR A 422 2.85 -6.51 20.56
C TYR A 422 3.94 -7.00 19.62
N ARG A 423 4.40 -8.24 19.81
CA ARG A 423 5.43 -8.85 18.97
C ARG A 423 5.15 -10.32 18.72
N GLY A 424 5.74 -10.85 17.67
CA GLY A 424 5.52 -12.24 17.30
C GLY A 424 6.43 -12.72 16.18
N ILE A 425 6.29 -14.02 15.89
CA ILE A 425 6.88 -14.67 14.73
C ILE A 425 5.76 -14.83 13.68
N SER A 426 5.91 -14.28 12.48
CA SER A 426 4.91 -14.27 11.41
C SER A 426 4.33 -15.67 11.16
N ALA A 427 5.19 -16.69 11.03
CA ALA A 427 4.79 -18.08 10.81
C ALA A 427 3.98 -18.73 11.96
N GLN A 428 3.96 -18.13 13.15
CA GLN A 428 3.17 -18.58 14.30
C GLN A 428 1.96 -17.68 14.56
N PHE A 429 2.13 -16.37 14.40
CA PHE A 429 1.09 -15.37 14.64
C PHE A 429 -0.16 -15.63 13.80
N TRP A 430 -0.01 -15.88 12.49
CA TRP A 430 -1.17 -16.16 11.63
C TRP A 430 -1.86 -17.49 11.95
N LYS A 431 -1.20 -18.41 12.65
CA LYS A 431 -1.81 -19.65 13.15
C LYS A 431 -2.63 -19.42 14.41
N SER A 432 -2.40 -18.32 15.13
CA SER A 432 -3.21 -17.94 16.29
C SER A 432 -4.44 -17.09 15.93
N LEU A 433 -4.65 -16.78 14.64
CA LEU A 433 -5.89 -16.17 14.15
C LEU A 433 -7.08 -17.10 14.49
N ARG A 434 -7.90 -16.68 15.45
CA ARG A 434 -9.02 -17.49 15.96
C ARG A 434 -10.40 -16.97 15.60
N ALA A 435 -10.51 -15.71 15.17
CA ALA A 435 -11.76 -15.13 14.67
C ALA A 435 -11.49 -14.02 13.66
N VAL A 436 -12.38 -13.90 12.69
CA VAL A 436 -12.37 -12.90 11.61
C VAL A 436 -13.73 -12.23 11.60
N GLY A 437 -13.72 -10.90 11.64
CA GLY A 437 -14.93 -10.10 11.63
C GLY A 437 -15.67 -10.18 10.30
N ASP A 438 -16.98 -9.93 10.35
CA ASP A 438 -17.83 -9.83 9.19
C ASP A 438 -17.55 -8.56 8.37
N ALA A 439 -18.25 -8.43 7.25
CA ALA A 439 -18.11 -7.31 6.33
C ALA A 439 -18.42 -5.94 6.97
N SER A 440 -19.19 -5.88 8.06
CA SER A 440 -19.46 -4.62 8.77
C SER A 440 -18.22 -4.07 9.50
N THR A 441 -17.26 -4.95 9.80
CA THR A 441 -15.99 -4.58 10.42
C THR A 441 -14.91 -4.22 9.41
N SER A 442 -15.13 -4.54 8.13
CA SER A 442 -14.14 -4.36 7.06
C SER A 442 -13.93 -2.90 6.69
N ARG A 443 -12.67 -2.55 6.43
CA ARG A 443 -12.31 -1.26 5.84
C ARG A 443 -11.26 -1.43 4.77
N VAL A 444 -11.39 -0.63 3.72
CA VAL A 444 -10.35 -0.38 2.71
C VAL A 444 -9.41 0.69 3.26
N LEU A 445 -8.13 0.37 3.37
CA LEU A 445 -7.08 1.28 3.81
C LEU A 445 -5.85 1.11 2.92
N GLY A 446 -4.87 1.99 3.04
CA GLY A 446 -3.69 1.89 2.19
C GLY A 446 -2.61 2.89 2.56
N THR A 447 -1.36 2.50 2.36
CA THR A 447 -0.19 3.32 2.64
C THR A 447 0.53 3.75 1.35
N PRO A 448 0.97 5.01 1.22
CA PRO A 448 1.71 5.53 0.08
C PRO A 448 3.21 5.25 0.13
N ASN A 449 3.74 4.72 1.23
CA ASN A 449 5.17 4.80 1.55
C ASN A 449 5.90 3.43 1.58
N CYS A 450 5.40 2.43 0.85
CA CYS A 450 6.09 1.13 0.74
C CYS A 450 7.38 1.30 -0.08
N GLY A 451 8.55 1.13 0.56
CA GLY A 451 9.87 1.31 -0.06
C GLY A 451 10.54 -0.01 -0.45
N LYS A 452 11.16 -0.06 -1.64
CA LYS A 452 11.91 -1.22 -2.15
C LYS A 452 12.83 -0.86 -3.33
N GLY A 453 13.80 -1.70 -3.66
CA GLY A 453 14.58 -1.62 -4.89
C GLY A 453 15.81 -0.72 -4.80
N GLU A 454 16.78 -0.98 -5.66
CA GLU A 454 18.00 -0.18 -5.83
C GLU A 454 18.16 0.20 -7.31
N PRO A 455 17.90 1.46 -7.71
CA PRO A 455 17.58 2.64 -6.87
C PRO A 455 16.19 2.58 -6.21
N ASN A 456 16.07 3.22 -5.05
CA ASN A 456 14.85 3.21 -4.23
C ASN A 456 13.60 3.61 -5.01
N GLN A 457 12.53 2.86 -4.76
CA GLN A 457 11.18 3.07 -5.24
C GLN A 457 10.18 3.05 -4.09
N VAL A 458 9.35 4.09 -4.01
CA VAL A 458 8.27 4.21 -3.02
C VAL A 458 6.93 4.13 -3.74
N ILE A 459 6.08 3.17 -3.38
CA ILE A 459 4.78 2.99 -4.03
C ILE A 459 3.63 2.98 -3.03
N ARG A 460 2.44 3.14 -3.60
CA ARG A 460 1.14 3.03 -2.93
C ARG A 460 0.67 1.57 -2.94
N VAL A 461 0.18 1.10 -1.80
CA VAL A 461 -0.44 -0.23 -1.66
C VAL A 461 -1.74 -0.14 -0.86
N GLY A 462 -2.70 -0.99 -1.17
CA GLY A 462 -3.98 -1.07 -0.46
C GLY A 462 -4.11 -2.37 0.32
N HIS A 463 -4.89 -2.37 1.39
CA HIS A 463 -5.34 -3.58 2.05
C HIS A 463 -6.77 -3.35 2.56
N ALA A 464 -7.69 -4.21 2.15
CA ALA A 464 -9.01 -4.36 2.73
C ALA A 464 -9.00 -5.48 3.76
N SER A 465 -9.41 -5.19 4.99
CA SER A 465 -9.44 -6.20 6.03
C SER A 465 -10.55 -5.97 7.06
N PRO A 466 -11.20 -7.04 7.55
CA PRO A 466 -12.03 -7.01 8.75
C PRO A 466 -11.19 -6.88 10.03
N ALA A 467 -11.87 -6.66 11.15
CA ALA A 467 -11.23 -6.83 12.46
C ALA A 467 -10.88 -8.31 12.68
N CYS A 468 -9.72 -8.60 13.28
CA CYS A 468 -9.25 -9.96 13.49
C CYS A 468 -8.83 -10.20 14.94
N VAL A 469 -9.10 -11.40 15.46
CA VAL A 469 -8.69 -11.80 16.82
C VAL A 469 -7.59 -12.85 16.76
N PHE A 470 -6.48 -12.56 17.44
CA PHE A 470 -5.33 -13.45 17.57
C PHE A 470 -5.15 -13.86 19.02
N SER A 471 -4.90 -15.14 19.26
CA SER A 471 -4.76 -15.65 20.62
C SER A 471 -3.33 -15.68 21.13
N ASN A 472 -3.22 -15.45 22.45
CA ASN A 472 -1.99 -15.66 23.22
C ASN A 472 -0.76 -14.95 22.62
N VAL A 473 -0.91 -13.67 22.29
CA VAL A 473 0.16 -12.83 21.74
C VAL A 473 0.86 -12.08 22.87
N ASP A 474 2.18 -11.93 22.76
CA ASP A 474 2.99 -11.18 23.73
C ASP A 474 2.74 -9.67 23.58
N VAL A 475 2.06 -9.09 24.57
CA VAL A 475 1.65 -7.68 24.64
C VAL A 475 2.46 -6.96 25.73
N PHE A 476 2.82 -5.69 25.48
CA PHE A 476 3.56 -4.87 26.43
C PHE A 476 3.29 -3.36 26.26
N GLY A 477 3.55 -2.61 27.33
CA GLY A 477 3.39 -1.15 27.41
C GLY A 477 4.68 -0.37 27.15
N GLY A 478 4.64 0.95 27.29
CA GLY A 478 5.79 1.84 27.05
C GLY A 478 6.93 1.75 28.09
N ASP A 479 6.69 1.10 29.23
CA ASP A 479 7.68 0.94 30.31
C ASP A 479 8.53 -0.35 30.17
N ALA A 480 8.34 -1.11 29.08
CA ALA A 480 8.86 -2.46 28.89
C ALA A 480 10.19 -2.54 28.13
#